data_AF-F8GVJ0-F1
#
_entry.id   AF-F8GVJ0-F1
#
_cell.length_a   1.000
_cell.length_b   1.000
_cell.length_c   1.000
_cell.angle_alpha   90.00
_cell.angle_beta   90.00
_cell.angle_gamma   90.00
#
_symmetry.space_group_name_H-M   'P 1'
#
loop_
_entity.id
_entity.type
_entity.pdbx_description
1 polymer ?
#
loop_
_entity_poly.entity_id
_entity_poly.type
_entity_poly.pdbx_seq_one_letter_code
_entity_poly.pdbx_strand_id
1 'polypeptide(L)'
;MLVLRAIRFADLPALLSLAGRVGPGMTTLKADPDALARRIVTAEASFAGTIAPTERDYVFVLENTRNGDIAGVSAIKAAVGLDEAFYSFRLGQLVHSSREIGVYSNKKTLFLSNDLTGCAELRTLFLDPSHRQGHNGKLLSKGRLMFAASFVDLLPDVLCAELRGYLRPDGTSPFWESLGQHFFKMDFSVADDHSGGGAKSFIAELMPRFPIYADFLTEEAQAVIGRVHASTEPARRMLEQEGMAYEGLVDIFDAGPVVQGHIRHLRITKESTLAIAYPVPDGTRALHAGAPQLVCNTRLADFRAIVTDAAPAFGRLSLTHEECAALAVDAGNPVRVATLKPGNIAHGQPT
;
A
#
# COMPACT_ATOMS: atom_id res chain seq x y z
N MET A 1 -16.24 -17.47 2.65
CA MET A 1 -15.82 -16.42 1.71
C MET A 1 -14.35 -16.08 1.93
N LEU A 2 -13.81 -15.02 1.28
CA LEU A 2 -12.55 -14.40 1.70
C LEU A 2 -12.83 -13.18 2.59
N VAL A 3 -12.12 -13.06 3.71
CA VAL A 3 -12.17 -11.94 4.65
C VAL A 3 -10.79 -11.32 4.79
N LEU A 4 -10.69 -10.00 4.73
CA LEU A 4 -9.50 -9.29 5.21
C LEU A 4 -9.65 -9.08 6.71
N ARG A 5 -8.71 -9.56 7.52
CA ARG A 5 -8.72 -9.38 8.98
C ARG A 5 -7.35 -8.98 9.52
N ALA A 6 -7.33 -8.45 10.75
CA ALA A 6 -6.11 -8.32 11.53
C ALA A 6 -5.35 -9.68 11.59
N ILE A 7 -4.02 -9.62 11.46
CA ILE A 7 -3.15 -10.79 11.65
C ILE A 7 -3.13 -11.22 13.12
N ARG A 8 -2.85 -12.50 13.35
CA ARG A 8 -2.68 -13.12 14.67
C ARG A 8 -1.42 -13.98 14.68
N PHE A 9 -0.84 -14.25 15.86
CA PHE A 9 0.38 -15.05 15.97
C PHE A 9 0.26 -16.44 15.32
N ALA A 10 -0.94 -17.04 15.34
CA ALA A 10 -1.24 -18.30 14.68
C ALA A 10 -1.07 -18.28 13.14
N ASP A 11 -1.07 -17.10 12.50
CA ASP A 11 -0.88 -16.94 11.05
C ASP A 11 0.59 -17.02 10.63
N LEU A 12 1.55 -17.02 11.56
CA LEU A 12 3.00 -17.00 11.28
C LEU A 12 3.45 -18.09 10.26
N PRO A 13 3.01 -19.37 10.33
CA PRO A 13 3.40 -20.37 9.33
C PRO A 13 2.91 -20.05 7.92
N ALA A 14 1.70 -19.49 7.81
CA ALA A 14 1.12 -19.09 6.53
C ALA A 14 1.79 -17.82 5.98
N LEU A 15 2.11 -16.85 6.85
CA LEU A 15 2.87 -15.66 6.49
C LEU A 15 4.27 -16.00 5.97
N LEU A 16 4.96 -16.96 6.61
CA LEU A 16 6.23 -17.51 6.12
C LEU A 16 6.09 -18.19 4.76
N SER A 17 5.03 -18.98 4.55
CA SER A 17 4.77 -19.62 3.26
C SER A 17 4.47 -18.61 2.14
N LEU A 18 3.82 -17.48 2.45
CA LEU A 18 3.63 -16.38 1.51
C LEU A 18 4.94 -15.65 1.23
N ALA A 19 5.72 -15.32 2.27
CA ALA A 19 7.01 -14.63 2.14
C ALA A 19 8.01 -15.41 1.26
N GLY A 20 8.04 -16.75 1.37
CA GLY A 20 8.85 -17.60 0.49
C GLY A 20 8.44 -17.63 -0.99
N ARG A 21 7.30 -17.02 -1.36
CA ARG A 21 6.81 -16.89 -2.74
C ARG A 21 6.99 -15.46 -3.30
N VAL A 22 7.60 -14.57 -2.52
CA VAL A 22 7.84 -13.17 -2.89
C VAL A 22 9.11 -13.09 -3.74
N GLY A 23 9.04 -12.41 -4.88
CA GLY A 23 10.21 -12.12 -5.71
C GLY A 23 11.03 -10.92 -5.18
N PRO A 24 12.21 -10.64 -5.77
CA PRO A 24 13.05 -9.50 -5.38
C PRO A 24 12.31 -8.16 -5.51
N GLY A 25 12.74 -7.10 -4.81
CA GLY A 25 12.08 -5.79 -4.85
C GLY A 25 10.83 -5.70 -3.96
N MET A 26 10.81 -6.45 -2.86
CA MET A 26 9.76 -6.42 -1.84
C MET A 26 10.41 -6.56 -0.46
N THR A 27 11.18 -5.53 -0.11
CA THR A 27 11.89 -5.37 1.18
C THR A 27 10.99 -5.62 2.40
N THR A 28 9.70 -5.27 2.32
CA THR A 28 8.76 -5.33 3.45
C THR A 28 8.14 -6.70 3.74
N LEU A 29 8.53 -7.77 3.03
CA LEU A 29 8.06 -9.14 3.28
C LEU A 29 9.12 -10.18 2.88
N LYS A 30 10.15 -10.33 3.74
CA LYS A 30 11.21 -11.35 3.61
C LYS A 30 10.86 -12.59 4.46
N ALA A 31 11.37 -13.76 4.07
CA ALA A 31 11.09 -15.05 4.71
C ALA A 31 11.94 -15.32 5.97
N ASP A 32 12.01 -14.36 6.89
CA ASP A 32 12.71 -14.44 8.18
C ASP A 32 11.69 -14.78 9.29
N PRO A 33 11.76 -15.99 9.91
CA PRO A 33 10.83 -16.38 10.97
C PRO A 33 10.82 -15.45 12.18
N ASP A 34 11.98 -14.96 12.61
CA ASP A 34 12.11 -14.16 13.82
C ASP A 34 11.66 -12.72 13.58
N ALA A 35 11.98 -12.15 12.41
CA ALA A 35 11.49 -10.83 12.03
C ALA A 35 9.97 -10.82 11.81
N LEU A 36 9.41 -11.87 11.18
CA LEU A 36 7.96 -11.99 11.00
C LEU A 36 7.24 -12.24 12.34
N ALA A 37 7.80 -13.06 13.24
CA ALA A 37 7.25 -13.24 14.59
C ALA A 37 7.22 -11.93 15.38
N ARG A 38 8.33 -11.18 15.41
CA ARG A 38 8.40 -9.84 16.03
C ARG A 38 7.35 -8.89 15.43
N ARG A 39 7.23 -8.87 14.09
CA ARG A 39 6.25 -8.02 13.39
C ARG A 39 4.81 -8.35 13.77
N ILE A 40 4.46 -9.63 13.92
CA ILE A 40 3.10 -10.02 14.34
C ILE A 40 2.82 -9.56 15.77
N VAL A 41 3.77 -9.70 16.70
CA VAL A 41 3.63 -9.17 18.07
C VAL A 41 3.40 -7.65 18.06
N THR A 42 4.15 -6.89 17.25
CA THR A 42 3.91 -5.45 17.05
C THR A 42 2.53 -5.18 16.46
N ALA A 43 2.06 -5.99 15.52
CA ALA A 43 0.74 -5.83 14.92
C ALA A 43 -0.40 -6.10 15.92
N GLU A 44 -0.33 -7.18 16.70
CA GLU A 44 -1.30 -7.48 17.76
C GLU A 44 -1.34 -6.34 18.81
N ALA A 45 -0.18 -5.83 19.23
CA ALA A 45 -0.10 -4.67 20.11
C ALA A 45 -0.64 -3.37 19.46
N SER A 46 -0.49 -3.22 18.14
CA SER A 46 -1.04 -2.09 17.37
C SER A 46 -2.57 -2.10 17.36
N PHE A 47 -3.19 -3.25 17.10
CA PHE A 47 -4.65 -3.41 17.13
C PHE A 47 -5.23 -3.36 18.55
N ALA A 48 -4.47 -3.83 19.55
CA ALA A 48 -4.81 -3.65 20.97
C ALA A 48 -4.65 -2.19 21.46
N GLY A 49 -3.94 -1.34 20.72
CA GLY A 49 -3.67 0.05 21.08
C GLY A 49 -2.66 0.22 22.22
N THR A 50 -1.87 -0.82 22.54
CA THR A 50 -0.98 -0.87 23.73
C THR A 50 0.42 -0.30 23.49
N ILE A 51 0.76 0.08 22.26
CA ILE A 51 2.01 0.75 21.89
C ILE A 51 1.75 2.15 21.30
N ALA A 52 2.80 2.98 21.24
CA ALA A 52 2.69 4.38 20.84
C ALA A 52 2.17 4.50 19.39
N PRO A 53 1.30 5.49 19.06
CA PRO A 53 0.71 5.59 17.72
C PRO A 53 1.71 5.55 16.56
N THR A 54 2.89 6.14 16.74
CA THR A 54 4.00 6.17 15.77
C THR A 54 4.67 4.82 15.52
N GLU A 55 4.70 3.95 16.53
CA GLU A 55 5.35 2.63 16.45
C GLU A 55 4.50 1.62 15.65
N ARG A 56 3.18 1.84 15.59
CA ARG A 56 2.18 0.87 15.12
C ARG A 56 2.39 0.41 13.68
N ASP A 57 2.22 -0.89 13.45
CA ASP A 57 2.24 -1.56 12.14
C ASP A 57 1.00 -2.45 12.04
N TYR A 58 -0.05 -1.94 11.41
CA TYR A 58 -1.32 -2.65 11.26
C TYR A 58 -1.17 -3.65 10.10
N VAL A 59 -0.99 -4.93 10.42
CA VAL A 59 -0.83 -6.01 9.43
C VAL A 59 -2.14 -6.78 9.28
N PHE A 60 -2.55 -6.99 8.03
CA PHE A 60 -3.79 -7.64 7.65
C PHE A 60 -3.51 -8.88 6.80
N VAL A 61 -4.30 -9.92 6.99
CA VAL A 61 -4.29 -11.14 6.19
C VAL A 61 -5.63 -11.32 5.46
N LEU A 62 -5.58 -11.93 4.28
CA LEU A 62 -6.76 -12.33 3.52
C LEU A 62 -7.01 -13.83 3.74
N GLU A 63 -7.95 -14.15 4.61
CA GLU A 63 -8.29 -15.51 5.04
C GLU A 63 -9.47 -16.09 4.26
N ASN A 64 -9.40 -17.35 3.86
CA ASN A 64 -10.52 -18.13 3.36
C ASN A 64 -11.28 -18.77 4.53
N THR A 65 -12.46 -18.26 4.85
CA THR A 65 -13.24 -18.68 6.03
C THR A 65 -13.74 -20.13 5.98
N ARG A 66 -13.58 -20.83 4.84
CA ARG A 66 -13.99 -22.24 4.68
C ARG A 66 -12.93 -23.26 5.12
N ASN A 67 -11.65 -22.89 5.08
CA ASN A 67 -10.54 -23.81 5.37
C ASN A 67 -9.39 -23.18 6.19
N GLY A 68 -9.42 -21.86 6.43
CA GLY A 68 -8.38 -21.14 7.17
C GLY A 68 -7.17 -20.72 6.34
N ASP A 69 -7.16 -20.99 5.02
CA ASP A 69 -6.02 -20.64 4.17
C ASP A 69 -5.81 -19.12 4.10
N ILE A 70 -4.58 -18.67 4.31
CA ILE A 70 -4.20 -17.27 4.10
C ILE A 70 -3.74 -17.07 2.66
N ALA A 71 -4.59 -16.40 1.88
CA ALA A 71 -4.39 -16.11 0.46
C ALA A 71 -3.44 -14.93 0.20
N GLY A 72 -3.24 -14.05 1.18
CA GLY A 72 -2.42 -12.84 1.01
C GLY A 72 -2.26 -12.02 2.28
N VAL A 73 -1.39 -11.02 2.21
CA VAL A 73 -1.03 -10.12 3.32
C VAL A 73 -0.87 -8.69 2.81
N SER A 74 -1.27 -7.72 3.64
CA SER A 74 -0.99 -6.30 3.42
C SER A 74 -0.81 -5.54 4.74
N ALA A 75 -0.22 -4.35 4.73
CA ALA A 75 0.01 -3.59 5.96
C ALA A 75 -0.16 -2.07 5.83
N ILE A 76 -0.18 -1.40 6.99
CA ILE A 76 -0.05 0.05 7.15
C ILE A 76 0.94 0.31 8.31
N LYS A 77 2.11 0.91 8.04
CA LYS A 77 2.92 1.50 9.11
C LYS A 77 2.34 2.88 9.44
N ALA A 78 2.11 3.15 10.72
CA ALA A 78 1.44 4.37 11.15
C ALA A 78 2.32 5.62 10.98
N ALA A 79 3.64 5.50 11.14
CA ALA A 79 4.60 6.54 10.79
C ALA A 79 5.91 5.93 10.28
N VAL A 80 6.39 6.37 9.11
CA VAL A 80 7.73 6.03 8.58
C VAL A 80 8.77 7.10 8.96
N GLY A 81 10.06 6.78 8.84
CA GLY A 81 11.11 7.79 8.94
C GLY A 81 11.47 8.25 10.36
N LEU A 82 10.98 7.57 11.40
CA LEU A 82 11.19 7.93 12.82
C LEU A 82 12.31 7.12 13.48
N ASP A 83 12.26 5.78 13.37
CA ASP A 83 13.28 4.88 13.92
C ASP A 83 14.47 4.74 12.94
N GLU A 84 14.14 4.57 11.66
CA GLU A 84 15.06 4.56 10.52
C GLU A 84 14.60 5.60 9.50
N ALA A 85 15.54 6.31 8.87
CA ALA A 85 15.21 7.30 7.84
C ALA A 85 14.51 6.66 6.63
N PHE A 86 13.44 7.31 6.16
CA PHE A 86 12.69 6.92 4.97
C PHE A 86 13.17 7.78 3.80
N TYR A 87 14.08 7.23 3.00
CA TYR A 87 14.73 7.96 1.90
C TYR A 87 13.98 7.80 0.58
N SER A 88 13.90 8.89 -0.18
CA SER A 88 13.43 8.90 -1.57
C SER A 88 14.24 9.92 -2.36
N PHE A 89 14.32 9.77 -3.69
CA PHE A 89 14.74 10.87 -4.55
C PHE A 89 13.55 11.76 -4.89
N ARG A 90 13.64 13.04 -4.55
CA ARG A 90 12.74 14.09 -5.05
C ARG A 90 13.24 14.58 -6.42
N LEU A 91 12.39 14.49 -7.43
CA LEU A 91 12.65 15.05 -8.76
C LEU A 91 12.50 16.58 -8.74
N GLY A 92 13.58 17.27 -9.09
CA GLY A 92 13.60 18.70 -9.32
C GLY A 92 13.82 19.07 -10.78
N GLN A 93 13.73 20.38 -11.03
CA GLN A 93 14.09 21.00 -12.30
C GLN A 93 15.14 22.08 -12.02
N LEU A 94 16.19 22.10 -12.84
CA LEU A 94 17.23 23.13 -12.81
C LEU A 94 17.34 23.78 -14.18
N VAL A 95 17.15 25.10 -14.23
CA VAL A 95 17.23 25.88 -15.46
C VAL A 95 18.60 26.53 -15.58
N HIS A 96 19.33 26.21 -16.64
CA HIS A 96 20.51 26.96 -17.05
C HIS A 96 20.13 27.91 -18.19
N SER A 97 20.44 29.19 -18.05
CA SER A 97 20.28 30.18 -19.11
C SER A 97 21.55 31.02 -19.21
N SER A 98 22.16 31.03 -20.39
CA SER A 98 23.24 31.96 -20.74
C SER A 98 22.82 32.79 -21.94
N ARG A 99 22.66 34.10 -21.71
CA ARG A 99 22.30 35.07 -22.75
C ARG A 99 23.41 35.27 -23.77
N GLU A 100 24.66 35.17 -23.32
CA GLU A 100 25.87 35.42 -24.13
C GLU A 100 26.01 34.43 -25.30
N ILE A 101 25.69 33.15 -25.05
CA ILE A 101 25.73 32.08 -26.05
C ILE A 101 24.34 31.57 -26.48
N GLY A 102 23.27 32.27 -26.10
CA GLY A 102 21.90 31.95 -26.47
C GLY A 102 21.37 30.59 -25.95
N VAL A 103 21.99 30.01 -24.93
CA VAL A 103 21.63 28.69 -24.40
C VAL A 103 20.55 28.82 -23.33
N TYR A 104 19.48 28.05 -23.48
CA TYR A 104 18.50 27.74 -22.43
C TYR A 104 18.34 26.23 -22.34
N SER A 105 18.42 25.66 -21.15
CA SER A 105 18.10 24.25 -20.90
C SER A 105 17.43 24.07 -19.55
N ASN A 106 16.40 23.22 -19.52
CA ASN A 106 15.77 22.75 -18.29
C ASN A 106 16.22 21.28 -18.08
N LYS A 107 16.85 21.03 -16.94
CA LYS A 107 17.49 19.75 -16.59
C LYS A 107 16.76 19.10 -15.43
N LYS A 108 16.51 17.79 -15.53
CA LYS A 108 15.92 17.01 -14.43
C LYS A 108 17.01 16.67 -13.42
N THR A 109 16.68 16.77 -12.15
CA THR A 109 17.61 16.48 -11.05
C THR A 109 16.99 15.58 -10.00
N LEU A 110 17.80 14.73 -9.38
CA LEU A 110 17.44 13.84 -8.27
C LEU A 110 18.07 14.39 -6.99
N PHE A 111 17.24 14.75 -6.01
CA PHE A 111 17.67 15.20 -4.68
C PHE A 111 17.37 14.09 -3.68
N LEU A 112 18.37 13.60 -2.94
CA LEU A 112 18.11 12.72 -1.80
C LEU A 112 17.27 13.48 -0.77
N SER A 113 16.17 12.88 -0.34
CA SER A 113 15.24 13.50 0.60
C SER A 113 14.63 12.49 1.57
N ASN A 114 14.04 13.00 2.64
CA ASN A 114 13.26 12.26 3.63
C ASN A 114 11.94 12.99 3.97
N ASP A 115 11.37 13.71 3.00
CA ASP A 115 10.14 14.52 3.12
C ASP A 115 8.94 13.77 3.75
N LEU A 116 8.93 12.43 3.64
CA LEU A 116 7.84 11.56 4.09
C LEU A 116 8.00 11.08 5.54
N THR A 117 9.05 11.49 6.25
CA THR A 117 9.20 11.25 7.69
C THR A 117 7.93 11.70 8.44
N GLY A 118 7.34 10.79 9.21
CA GLY A 118 6.11 10.99 9.95
C GLY A 118 4.81 10.71 9.18
N CYS A 119 4.86 10.36 7.89
CA CYS A 119 3.67 9.94 7.13
C CYS A 119 3.28 8.48 7.41
N ALA A 120 2.00 8.13 7.24
CA ALA A 120 1.58 6.73 7.19
C ALA A 120 1.96 6.10 5.84
N GLU A 121 2.22 4.79 5.82
CA GLU A 121 2.66 4.08 4.61
C GLU A 121 1.84 2.81 4.35
N LEU A 122 1.25 2.69 3.14
CA LEU A 122 0.59 1.48 2.61
C LEU A 122 1.60 0.40 2.17
N ARG A 123 2.45 -0.03 3.09
CA ARG A 123 3.48 -1.05 2.85
C ARG A 123 2.92 -2.46 2.76
N THR A 124 3.71 -3.37 2.19
CA THR A 124 3.37 -4.79 1.98
C THR A 124 2.07 -4.99 1.19
N LEU A 125 2.14 -5.57 -0.01
CA LEU A 125 0.93 -5.98 -0.73
C LEU A 125 1.21 -7.24 -1.54
N PHE A 126 0.90 -8.39 -0.97
CA PHE A 126 1.08 -9.68 -1.63
C PHE A 126 -0.21 -10.50 -1.62
N LEU A 127 -0.66 -10.89 -2.80
CA LEU A 127 -1.75 -11.83 -3.01
C LEU A 127 -1.19 -13.01 -3.81
N ASP A 128 -1.37 -14.22 -3.30
CA ASP A 128 -0.94 -15.45 -3.99
C ASP A 128 -1.54 -15.49 -5.40
N PRO A 129 -0.76 -15.83 -6.45
CA PRO A 129 -1.24 -15.89 -7.83
C PRO A 129 -2.54 -16.68 -8.02
N SER A 130 -2.72 -17.79 -7.32
CA SER A 130 -3.95 -18.62 -7.38
C SER A 130 -5.21 -17.89 -6.91
N HIS A 131 -5.05 -16.84 -6.10
CA HIS A 131 -6.13 -16.05 -5.53
C HIS A 131 -6.35 -14.70 -6.25
N ARG A 132 -5.64 -14.41 -7.35
CA ARG A 132 -5.74 -13.15 -8.13
C ARG A 132 -6.98 -13.09 -9.03
N GLN A 133 -8.14 -13.45 -8.49
CA GLN A 133 -9.42 -13.49 -9.20
C GLN A 133 -10.47 -12.55 -8.55
N GLY A 134 -11.51 -12.23 -9.32
CA GLY A 134 -12.68 -11.48 -8.86
C GLY A 134 -12.33 -10.13 -8.22
N HIS A 135 -12.54 -10.04 -6.90
CA HIS A 135 -12.38 -8.81 -6.11
C HIS A 135 -11.30 -8.89 -5.03
N ASN A 136 -10.58 -10.01 -4.95
CA ASN A 136 -9.63 -10.33 -3.87
C ASN A 136 -8.50 -9.29 -3.75
N GLY A 137 -7.90 -8.88 -4.87
CA GLY A 137 -6.87 -7.82 -4.87
C GLY A 137 -7.41 -6.42 -4.52
N LYS A 138 -8.71 -6.16 -4.77
CA LYS A 138 -9.36 -4.90 -4.35
C LYS A 138 -9.66 -4.93 -2.86
N LEU A 139 -10.18 -6.04 -2.33
CA LEU A 139 -10.38 -6.26 -0.90
C LEU A 139 -9.07 -6.11 -0.14
N LEU A 140 -8.00 -6.79 -0.57
CA LEU A 140 -6.69 -6.71 0.10
C LEU A 140 -6.06 -5.31 0.07
N SER A 141 -6.16 -4.59 -1.06
CA SER A 141 -5.57 -3.26 -1.17
C SER A 141 -6.43 -2.16 -0.52
N LYS A 142 -7.72 -2.08 -0.88
CA LYS A 142 -8.65 -1.05 -0.38
C LYS A 142 -9.18 -1.35 1.03
N GLY A 143 -9.08 -2.58 1.54
CA GLY A 143 -9.37 -2.90 2.94
C GLY A 143 -8.50 -2.12 3.92
N ARG A 144 -7.22 -1.89 3.56
CA ARG A 144 -6.33 -0.96 4.29
C ARG A 144 -6.84 0.48 4.27
N LEU A 145 -7.39 0.92 3.14
CA LEU A 145 -7.97 2.25 3.04
C LEU A 145 -9.28 2.38 3.83
N MET A 146 -10.09 1.32 3.95
CA MET A 146 -11.24 1.28 4.86
C MET A 146 -10.82 1.36 6.33
N PHE A 147 -9.70 0.71 6.69
CA PHE A 147 -9.10 0.87 8.01
C PHE A 147 -8.70 2.33 8.25
N ALA A 148 -7.94 2.94 7.33
CA ALA A 148 -7.53 4.33 7.43
C ALA A 148 -8.72 5.31 7.48
N ALA A 149 -9.79 5.06 6.72
CA ALA A 149 -11.03 5.83 6.75
C ALA A 149 -11.85 5.63 8.05
N SER A 150 -11.71 4.47 8.71
CA SER A 150 -12.42 4.16 9.96
C SER A 150 -11.71 4.68 11.20
N PHE A 151 -10.38 4.75 11.16
CA PHE A 151 -9.53 5.14 12.30
C PHE A 151 -8.60 6.29 11.91
N VAL A 152 -9.13 7.28 11.19
CA VAL A 152 -8.35 8.41 10.63
C VAL A 152 -7.58 9.19 11.69
N ASP A 153 -8.11 9.28 12.92
CA ASP A 153 -7.47 9.99 14.03
C ASP A 153 -6.35 9.16 14.72
N LEU A 154 -6.10 7.92 14.27
CA LEU A 154 -4.96 7.08 14.67
C LEU A 154 -3.80 7.14 13.67
N LEU A 155 -3.92 7.92 12.60
CA LEU A 155 -2.93 8.04 11.53
C LEU A 155 -2.60 9.52 11.25
N PRO A 156 -1.36 9.84 10.82
CA PRO A 156 -1.01 11.11 10.20
C PRO A 156 -1.93 11.47 9.02
N ASP A 157 -2.10 12.76 8.75
CA ASP A 157 -2.99 13.23 7.68
C ASP A 157 -2.56 12.75 6.27
N VAL A 158 -1.25 12.52 6.05
CA VAL A 158 -0.69 12.06 4.77
C VAL A 158 -0.44 10.56 4.82
N LEU A 159 -0.94 9.87 3.79
CA LEU A 159 -0.68 8.46 3.51
C LEU A 159 0.10 8.35 2.20
N CYS A 160 1.20 7.62 2.21
CA CYS A 160 2.01 7.32 1.04
C CYS A 160 2.00 5.82 0.71
N ALA A 161 2.49 5.48 -0.49
CA ALA A 161 2.75 4.12 -0.93
C ALA A 161 3.96 4.14 -1.87
N GLU A 162 5.08 3.56 -1.45
CA GLU A 162 6.20 3.28 -2.34
C GLU A 162 5.84 2.08 -3.24
N LEU A 163 5.93 2.28 -4.56
CA LEU A 163 5.52 1.29 -5.54
C LEU A 163 6.74 0.79 -6.31
N ARG A 164 7.17 -0.45 -6.02
CA ARG A 164 8.26 -1.16 -6.70
C ARG A 164 8.36 -0.79 -8.18
N GLY A 165 9.52 -0.26 -8.55
CA GLY A 165 9.87 0.25 -9.86
C GLY A 165 10.05 -0.83 -10.93
N TYR A 166 10.37 -0.36 -12.13
CA TYR A 166 10.59 -1.25 -13.26
C TYR A 166 11.89 -2.04 -13.10
N LEU A 167 11.77 -3.37 -13.17
CA LEU A 167 12.90 -4.27 -13.39
C LEU A 167 12.79 -4.90 -14.78
N ARG A 168 13.93 -5.24 -15.39
CA ARG A 168 14.01 -6.05 -16.60
C ARG A 168 13.53 -7.49 -16.33
N PRO A 169 13.23 -8.30 -17.37
CA PRO A 169 12.77 -9.68 -17.20
C PRO A 169 13.72 -10.62 -16.44
N ASP A 170 15.02 -10.30 -16.38
CA ASP A 170 16.05 -11.00 -15.61
C ASP A 170 16.12 -10.59 -14.13
N GLY A 171 15.33 -9.58 -13.72
CA GLY A 171 15.32 -9.03 -12.36
C GLY A 171 16.27 -7.86 -12.12
N THR A 172 17.01 -7.39 -13.13
CA THR A 172 17.91 -6.23 -12.99
C THR A 172 17.16 -4.89 -13.01
N SER A 173 17.72 -3.88 -12.34
CA SER A 173 17.20 -2.50 -12.30
C SER A 173 18.10 -1.59 -13.16
N PRO A 174 17.60 -1.05 -14.29
CA PRO A 174 18.37 -0.11 -15.12
C PRO A 174 18.77 1.15 -14.35
N PHE A 175 17.92 1.59 -13.40
CA PHE A 175 18.21 2.73 -12.54
C PHE A 175 19.34 2.43 -11.54
N TRP A 176 19.34 1.23 -10.93
CA TRP A 176 20.41 0.79 -10.03
C TRP A 176 21.75 0.73 -10.75
N GLU A 177 21.78 0.13 -11.94
CA GLU A 177 22.98 0.02 -12.76
C GLU A 177 23.51 1.39 -13.20
N SER A 178 22.63 2.35 -13.49
CA SER A 178 23.08 3.69 -13.90
C SER A 178 23.45 4.60 -12.72
N LEU A 179 23.11 4.25 -11.48
CA LEU A 179 23.29 5.12 -10.33
C LEU A 179 23.78 4.38 -9.08
N GLY A 180 22.92 3.58 -8.45
CA GLY A 180 23.17 3.01 -7.12
C GLY A 180 24.43 2.16 -7.04
N GLN A 181 24.70 1.31 -8.05
CA GLN A 181 25.87 0.44 -8.06
C GLN A 181 27.20 1.21 -7.96
N HIS A 182 27.26 2.46 -8.43
CA HIS A 182 28.48 3.27 -8.38
C HIS A 182 28.82 3.74 -6.96
N PHE A 183 27.83 3.85 -6.08
CA PHE A 183 28.00 4.22 -4.67
C PHE A 183 28.18 2.99 -3.78
N PHE A 184 27.31 1.99 -3.93
CA PHE A 184 27.27 0.82 -3.05
C PHE A 184 28.19 -0.33 -3.48
N LYS A 185 28.62 -0.38 -4.75
CA LYS A 185 29.49 -1.43 -5.31
C LYS A 185 28.98 -2.86 -5.08
N MET A 186 27.66 -3.04 -5.17
CA MET A 186 26.96 -4.32 -5.02
C MET A 186 25.76 -4.40 -5.98
N ASP A 187 25.32 -5.63 -6.24
CA ASP A 187 24.16 -5.89 -7.10
C ASP A 187 22.85 -5.47 -6.44
N PHE A 188 21.82 -5.20 -7.26
CA PHE A 188 20.51 -4.73 -6.81
C PHE A 188 19.85 -5.68 -5.78
N SER A 189 19.95 -7.00 -5.99
CA SER A 189 19.40 -8.00 -5.07
C SER A 189 20.04 -7.94 -3.68
N VAL A 190 21.37 -7.77 -3.62
CA VAL A 190 22.13 -7.65 -2.38
C VAL A 190 21.73 -6.38 -1.63
N ALA A 191 21.54 -5.27 -2.35
CA ALA A 191 21.07 -4.01 -1.78
C ALA A 191 19.61 -4.08 -1.28
N ASP A 192 18.71 -4.72 -2.03
CA ASP A 192 17.30 -4.98 -1.64
C ASP A 192 17.21 -5.85 -0.38
N ASP A 193 18.05 -6.89 -0.29
CA ASP A 193 18.13 -7.76 0.89
C ASP A 193 18.67 -7.02 2.12
N HIS A 194 19.74 -6.22 1.99
CA HIS A 194 20.25 -5.39 3.09
C HIS A 194 19.24 -4.33 3.55
N SER A 195 18.56 -3.64 2.61
CA SER A 195 17.53 -2.64 2.92
C SER A 195 16.31 -3.27 3.62
N GLY A 196 15.93 -4.49 3.24
CA GLY A 196 14.88 -5.27 3.92
C GLY A 196 15.24 -5.73 5.34
N GLY A 197 16.53 -5.78 5.68
CA GLY A 197 17.02 -6.20 7.01
C GLY A 197 17.03 -5.10 8.09
N GLY A 198 16.61 -3.86 7.79
CA GLY A 198 16.60 -2.72 8.73
C GLY A 198 17.95 -2.05 8.93
N ALA A 199 19.03 -2.57 8.34
CA ALA A 199 20.32 -1.90 8.34
C ALA A 199 20.32 -0.77 7.30
N LYS A 200 19.74 0.40 7.60
CA LYS A 200 19.63 1.54 6.67
C LYS A 200 20.70 2.63 6.83
N SER A 201 21.60 2.54 7.81
CA SER A 201 22.65 3.57 8.02
C SER A 201 23.57 3.72 6.81
N PHE A 202 23.90 2.61 6.13
CA PHE A 202 24.76 2.59 4.94
C PHE A 202 24.22 3.49 3.80
N ILE A 203 22.90 3.72 3.72
CA ILE A 203 22.30 4.62 2.74
C ILE A 203 22.76 6.06 3.00
N ALA A 204 22.70 6.52 4.26
CA ALA A 204 23.14 7.85 4.67
C ALA A 204 24.65 8.06 4.52
N GLU A 205 25.42 6.98 4.66
CA GLU A 205 26.88 6.96 4.55
C GLU A 205 27.37 7.00 3.09
N LEU A 206 26.63 6.39 2.15
CA LEU A 206 27.07 6.16 0.77
C LEU A 206 26.33 6.98 -0.29
N MET A 207 25.11 7.48 -0.02
CA MET A 207 24.37 8.31 -0.98
C MET A 207 25.01 9.69 -1.19
N PRO A 208 24.96 10.24 -2.42
CA PRO A 208 25.46 11.58 -2.70
C PRO A 208 24.61 12.65 -2.01
N ARG A 209 25.30 13.60 -1.36
CA ARG A 209 24.68 14.74 -0.67
C ARG A 209 24.25 15.88 -1.60
N PHE A 210 24.62 15.81 -2.87
CA PHE A 210 24.38 16.84 -3.88
C PHE A 210 23.42 16.33 -4.97
N PRO A 211 22.69 17.22 -5.65
CA PRO A 211 21.70 16.81 -6.65
C PRO A 211 22.38 16.15 -7.84
N ILE A 212 21.84 15.02 -8.28
CA ILE A 212 22.34 14.30 -9.46
C ILE A 212 21.54 14.78 -10.67
N TYR A 213 22.19 15.14 -11.78
CA TYR A 213 21.51 15.38 -13.04
C TYR A 213 21.03 14.04 -13.62
N ALA A 214 19.72 13.89 -13.83
CA ALA A 214 19.16 12.69 -14.45
C ALA A 214 19.70 12.50 -15.89
N ASP A 215 20.02 13.60 -16.58
CA ASP A 215 20.70 13.63 -17.88
C ASP A 215 22.07 12.89 -17.91
N PHE A 216 22.71 12.63 -16.77
CA PHE A 216 23.94 11.83 -16.69
C PHE A 216 23.69 10.33 -16.52
N LEU A 217 22.44 9.91 -16.33
CA LEU A 217 22.05 8.51 -16.31
C LEU A 217 21.89 7.98 -17.73
N THR A 218 21.97 6.67 -17.92
CA THR A 218 21.68 6.03 -19.22
C THR A 218 20.25 6.35 -19.68
N GLU A 219 20.01 6.36 -21.00
CA GLU A 219 18.67 6.63 -21.54
C GLU A 219 17.62 5.64 -21.00
N GLU A 220 18.00 4.38 -20.80
CA GLU A 220 17.13 3.36 -20.18
C GLU A 220 16.80 3.70 -18.73
N ALA A 221 17.78 4.11 -17.92
CA ALA A 221 17.56 4.55 -16.54
C ALA A 221 16.65 5.78 -16.47
N GLN A 222 16.87 6.79 -17.34
CA GLN A 222 16.00 7.96 -17.45
C GLN A 222 14.56 7.58 -17.82
N ALA A 223 14.39 6.58 -18.70
CA ALA A 223 13.09 6.10 -19.18
C ALA A 223 12.32 5.23 -18.17
N VAL A 224 12.91 4.83 -17.03
CA VAL A 224 12.25 4.04 -15.98
C VAL A 224 11.90 4.82 -14.71
N ILE A 225 12.43 6.03 -14.52
CA ILE A 225 12.10 6.89 -13.38
C ILE A 225 10.58 7.13 -13.27
N GLY A 226 10.00 6.76 -12.13
CA GLY A 226 8.57 6.91 -11.85
C GLY A 226 7.66 5.87 -12.55
N ARG A 227 8.24 4.82 -13.16
CA ARG A 227 7.51 3.67 -13.70
C ARG A 227 7.54 2.51 -12.72
N VAL A 228 6.39 1.85 -12.55
CA VAL A 228 6.25 0.69 -11.67
C VAL A 228 6.57 -0.62 -12.41
N HIS A 229 6.84 -1.67 -11.65
CA HIS A 229 6.88 -3.04 -12.17
C HIS A 229 5.52 -3.44 -12.79
N ALA A 230 5.53 -4.31 -13.80
CA ALA A 230 4.31 -4.75 -14.49
C ALA A 230 3.27 -5.39 -13.55
N SER A 231 3.72 -6.09 -12.50
CA SER A 231 2.83 -6.66 -11.46
C SER A 231 2.25 -5.63 -10.49
N THR A 232 2.83 -4.43 -10.44
CA THR A 232 2.47 -3.33 -9.53
C THR A 232 1.48 -2.36 -10.18
N GLU A 233 1.41 -2.30 -11.52
CA GLU A 233 0.43 -1.50 -12.29
C GLU A 233 -1.04 -1.64 -11.83
N PRO A 234 -1.56 -2.82 -11.46
CA PRO A 234 -2.92 -2.92 -10.92
C PRO A 234 -3.07 -2.25 -9.56
N ALA A 235 -2.03 -2.27 -8.72
CA ALA A 235 -2.03 -1.63 -7.41
C ALA A 235 -1.97 -0.11 -7.54
N ARG A 236 -1.05 0.41 -8.38
CA ARG A 236 -0.94 1.85 -8.73
C ARG A 236 -2.29 2.45 -9.09
N ARG A 237 -2.95 1.88 -10.12
CA ARG A 237 -4.27 2.34 -10.59
C ARG A 237 -5.36 2.26 -9.52
N MET A 238 -5.29 1.30 -8.60
CA MET A 238 -6.26 1.20 -7.49
C MET A 238 -6.08 2.29 -6.43
N LEU A 239 -4.88 2.86 -6.27
CA LEU A 239 -4.59 3.98 -5.37
C LEU A 239 -4.91 5.32 -6.04
N GLU A 240 -4.55 5.48 -7.31
CA GLU A 240 -4.88 6.67 -8.12
C GLU A 240 -6.41 6.85 -8.23
N GLN A 241 -7.17 5.76 -8.38
CA GLN A 241 -8.64 5.77 -8.32
C GLN A 241 -9.24 6.21 -6.97
N GLU A 242 -8.45 6.23 -5.90
CA GLU A 242 -8.89 6.74 -4.59
C GLU A 242 -8.41 8.17 -4.31
N GLY A 243 -7.68 8.79 -5.24
CA GLY A 243 -7.17 10.15 -5.12
C GLY A 243 -5.74 10.27 -4.59
N MET A 244 -4.95 9.19 -4.57
CA MET A 244 -3.50 9.29 -4.38
C MET A 244 -2.82 9.72 -5.69
N ALA A 245 -1.79 10.55 -5.62
CA ALA A 245 -1.07 11.08 -6.78
C ALA A 245 0.45 10.85 -6.67
N TYR A 246 1.11 10.77 -7.81
CA TYR A 246 2.57 10.77 -7.90
C TYR A 246 3.08 12.22 -7.90
N GLU A 247 3.83 12.62 -6.87
CA GLU A 247 4.30 14.00 -6.68
C GLU A 247 5.82 14.14 -6.87
N GLY A 248 6.40 13.29 -7.73
CA GLY A 248 7.81 13.38 -8.11
C GLY A 248 8.81 12.79 -7.10
N LEU A 249 8.34 12.02 -6.13
CA LEU A 249 9.18 11.21 -5.23
C LEU A 249 9.33 9.80 -5.79
N VAL A 250 10.55 9.29 -5.89
CA VAL A 250 10.84 7.91 -6.32
C VAL A 250 11.76 7.19 -5.34
N ASP A 251 11.67 5.86 -5.30
CA ASP A 251 12.61 5.02 -4.55
C ASP A 251 14.07 5.25 -5.01
N ILE A 252 15.01 5.06 -4.09
CA ILE A 252 16.45 5.26 -4.33
C ILE A 252 17.16 4.06 -4.97
N PHE A 253 16.54 2.87 -5.01
CA PHE A 253 17.12 1.65 -5.58
C PHE A 253 16.59 1.34 -7.00
N ASP A 254 15.28 1.41 -7.23
CA ASP A 254 14.61 1.04 -8.50
C ASP A 254 13.85 2.19 -9.20
N ALA A 255 13.87 3.39 -8.60
CA ALA A 255 13.12 4.58 -9.06
C ALA A 255 11.61 4.36 -9.27
N GLY A 256 11.04 3.39 -8.56
CA GLY A 256 9.60 3.20 -8.42
C GLY A 256 8.94 4.44 -7.81
N PRO A 257 7.78 4.89 -8.32
CA PRO A 257 7.11 6.09 -7.83
C PRO A 257 6.55 5.88 -6.43
N VAL A 258 6.72 6.89 -5.58
CA VAL A 258 5.90 7.04 -4.38
C VAL A 258 4.63 7.81 -4.74
N VAL A 259 3.47 7.22 -4.48
CA VAL A 259 2.18 7.92 -4.58
C VAL A 259 1.70 8.32 -3.18
N GLN A 260 1.07 9.48 -3.06
CA GLN A 260 0.62 10.01 -1.77
C GLN A 260 -0.73 10.72 -1.85
N GLY A 261 -1.40 10.87 -0.71
CA GLY A 261 -2.63 11.65 -0.61
C GLY A 261 -3.05 11.86 0.84
N HIS A 262 -3.85 12.90 1.08
CA HIS A 262 -4.42 13.15 2.41
C HIS A 262 -5.54 12.16 2.71
N ILE A 263 -5.49 11.43 3.83
CA ILE A 263 -6.45 10.36 4.18
C ILE A 263 -7.90 10.87 4.14
N ARG A 264 -8.14 12.06 4.70
CA ARG A 264 -9.46 12.72 4.74
C ARG A 264 -9.98 13.15 3.35
N HIS A 265 -9.12 13.20 2.34
CA HIS A 265 -9.47 13.55 0.97
C HIS A 265 -9.57 12.35 0.02
N LEU A 266 -9.14 11.16 0.44
CA LEU A 266 -9.31 9.94 -0.35
C LEU A 266 -10.80 9.66 -0.58
N ARG A 267 -11.14 9.21 -1.80
CA ARG A 267 -12.51 8.93 -2.23
C ARG A 267 -13.21 7.98 -1.25
N ILE A 268 -12.60 6.86 -0.92
CA ILE A 268 -13.11 5.90 0.08
C ILE A 268 -13.36 6.50 1.47
N THR A 269 -12.59 7.51 1.91
CA THR A 269 -12.85 8.20 3.18
C THR A 269 -14.06 9.13 3.06
N LYS A 270 -14.18 9.86 1.94
CA LYS A 270 -15.28 10.81 1.67
C LYS A 270 -16.62 10.15 1.34
N GLU A 271 -16.59 9.05 0.58
CA GLU A 271 -17.78 8.35 0.07
C GLU A 271 -18.22 7.20 0.97
N SER A 272 -17.42 6.80 1.97
CA SER A 272 -17.84 5.76 2.90
C SER A 272 -18.85 6.26 3.93
N THR A 273 -19.86 5.45 4.18
CA THR A 273 -20.95 5.74 5.12
C THR A 273 -21.01 4.70 6.23
N LEU A 274 -21.54 5.09 7.38
CA LEU A 274 -21.92 4.13 8.42
C LEU A 274 -23.31 3.58 8.13
N ALA A 275 -23.48 2.28 8.34
CA ALA A 275 -24.76 1.58 8.29
C ALA A 275 -24.87 0.61 9.47
N ILE A 276 -26.09 0.21 9.81
CA ILE A 276 -26.37 -0.79 10.84
C ILE A 276 -26.54 -2.16 10.18
N ALA A 277 -25.78 -3.16 10.65
CA ALA A 277 -25.87 -4.53 10.19
C ALA A 277 -27.24 -5.15 10.54
N TYR A 278 -27.89 -5.73 9.54
CA TYR A 278 -29.18 -6.42 9.66
C TYR A 278 -29.07 -7.83 9.08
N PRO A 279 -28.90 -8.87 9.92
CA PRO A 279 -28.75 -10.25 9.45
C PRO A 279 -29.97 -10.75 8.68
N VAL A 280 -29.72 -11.39 7.53
CA VAL A 280 -30.73 -12.10 6.72
C VAL A 280 -30.29 -13.55 6.48
N PRO A 281 -31.20 -14.51 6.24
CA PRO A 281 -30.84 -15.91 6.00
C PRO A 281 -29.85 -16.06 4.84
N ASP A 282 -28.93 -17.03 4.95
CA ASP A 282 -27.99 -17.33 3.87
C ASP A 282 -28.72 -17.73 2.58
N GLY A 283 -28.18 -17.34 1.42
CA GLY A 283 -28.85 -17.50 0.12
C GLY A 283 -29.94 -16.46 -0.18
N THR A 284 -30.28 -15.56 0.77
CA THR A 284 -31.11 -14.39 0.48
C THR A 284 -30.39 -13.50 -0.53
N ARG A 285 -30.92 -13.39 -1.75
CA ARG A 285 -30.40 -12.43 -2.74
C ARG A 285 -30.66 -11.01 -2.25
N ALA A 286 -29.66 -10.13 -2.37
CA ALA A 286 -29.81 -8.72 -2.01
C ALA A 286 -31.02 -8.12 -2.77
N LEU A 287 -31.98 -7.55 -2.01
CA LEU A 287 -33.17 -6.90 -2.56
C LEU A 287 -32.81 -5.75 -3.52
N HIS A 288 -31.64 -5.16 -3.31
CA HIS A 288 -30.98 -4.24 -4.22
C HIS A 288 -29.59 -4.80 -4.56
N ALA A 289 -29.48 -5.49 -5.70
CA ALA A 289 -28.20 -5.89 -6.26
C ALA A 289 -27.47 -4.63 -6.76
N GLY A 290 -26.54 -4.11 -5.95
CA GLY A 290 -25.80 -2.88 -6.25
C GLY A 290 -24.53 -3.13 -7.04
N ALA A 291 -23.75 -2.07 -7.25
CA ALA A 291 -22.32 -2.25 -7.50
C ALA A 291 -21.68 -2.89 -6.25
N PRO A 292 -20.69 -3.79 -6.38
CA PRO A 292 -20.05 -4.43 -5.23
C PRO A 292 -19.54 -3.40 -4.22
N GLN A 293 -19.89 -3.63 -2.95
CA GLN A 293 -19.48 -2.81 -1.81
C GLN A 293 -18.29 -3.45 -1.09
N LEU A 294 -17.41 -2.61 -0.57
CA LEU A 294 -16.43 -2.97 0.44
C LEU A 294 -17.01 -2.58 1.80
N VAL A 295 -17.09 -3.54 2.71
CA VAL A 295 -17.69 -3.37 4.04
C VAL A 295 -16.66 -3.74 5.09
N CYS A 296 -16.53 -2.94 6.15
CA CYS A 296 -15.76 -3.33 7.33
C CYS A 296 -16.54 -3.13 8.63
N ASN A 297 -16.15 -3.87 9.66
CA ASN A 297 -16.59 -3.58 11.01
C ASN A 297 -15.90 -2.30 11.53
N THR A 298 -16.34 -1.78 12.67
CA THR A 298 -15.79 -0.55 13.29
C THR A 298 -14.96 -0.85 14.54
N ARG A 299 -14.39 -2.06 14.65
CA ARG A 299 -13.63 -2.52 15.83
C ARG A 299 -12.14 -2.51 15.51
N LEU A 300 -11.31 -1.87 16.33
CA LEU A 300 -9.85 -1.82 16.11
C LEU A 300 -9.21 -3.19 16.35
N ALA A 301 -9.47 -3.80 17.52
CA ALA A 301 -8.78 -5.01 18.00
C ALA A 301 -9.05 -6.29 17.17
N ASP A 302 -10.16 -6.35 16.44
CA ASP A 302 -10.49 -7.45 15.51
C ASP A 302 -11.08 -6.85 14.23
N PHE A 303 -10.34 -5.93 13.61
CA PHE A 303 -10.74 -5.29 12.37
C PHE A 303 -10.95 -6.34 11.26
N ARG A 304 -12.10 -6.27 10.61
CA ARG A 304 -12.49 -7.19 9.52
C ARG A 304 -13.16 -6.42 8.39
N ALA A 305 -12.88 -6.84 7.15
CA ALA A 305 -13.51 -6.33 5.94
C ALA A 305 -13.81 -7.45 4.93
N ILE A 306 -14.92 -7.30 4.20
CA ILE A 306 -15.38 -8.21 3.14
C ILE A 306 -15.85 -7.42 1.92
N VAL A 307 -16.08 -8.11 0.82
CA VAL A 307 -16.82 -7.58 -0.34
C VAL A 307 -18.17 -8.27 -0.42
N THR A 308 -19.24 -7.48 -0.61
CA THR A 308 -20.63 -7.94 -0.72
C THR A 308 -21.34 -7.23 -1.87
N ASP A 309 -22.38 -7.86 -2.43
CA ASP A 309 -23.27 -7.24 -3.41
C ASP A 309 -24.46 -6.50 -2.74
N ALA A 310 -24.56 -6.57 -1.41
CA ALA A 310 -25.55 -5.81 -0.64
C ALA A 310 -25.22 -4.31 -0.63
N ALA A 311 -26.21 -3.47 -0.97
CA ALA A 311 -26.12 -2.02 -0.88
C ALA A 311 -26.83 -1.49 0.39
N PRO A 312 -26.32 -0.43 1.04
CA PRO A 312 -26.97 0.16 2.20
C PRO A 312 -28.27 0.88 1.79
N ALA A 313 -29.34 0.67 2.55
CA ALA A 313 -30.65 1.29 2.34
C ALA A 313 -31.19 1.82 3.68
N PHE A 314 -31.61 3.09 3.72
CA PHE A 314 -32.15 3.75 4.92
C PHE A 314 -31.28 3.59 6.19
N GLY A 315 -29.95 3.67 6.03
CA GLY A 315 -28.99 3.52 7.12
C GLY A 315 -28.78 2.09 7.62
N ARG A 316 -29.35 1.08 6.94
CA ARG A 316 -29.18 -0.35 7.24
C ARG A 316 -28.45 -1.06 6.11
N LEU A 317 -27.74 -2.13 6.43
CA LEU A 317 -27.14 -3.04 5.46
C LEU A 317 -27.60 -4.47 5.75
N SER A 318 -28.35 -5.05 4.83
CA SER A 318 -28.74 -6.46 4.90
C SER A 318 -27.55 -7.34 4.56
N LEU A 319 -27.06 -8.10 5.54
CA LEU A 319 -25.92 -9.00 5.41
C LEU A 319 -26.35 -10.43 5.70
N THR A 320 -25.80 -11.42 5.00
CA THR A 320 -26.07 -12.83 5.30
C THR A 320 -25.49 -13.24 6.66
N HIS A 321 -25.84 -14.43 7.17
CA HIS A 321 -25.22 -14.94 8.40
C HIS A 321 -23.74 -15.27 8.17
N GLU A 322 -23.38 -15.78 6.98
CA GLU A 322 -21.96 -15.95 6.58
C GLU A 322 -21.20 -14.60 6.62
N GLU A 323 -21.81 -13.52 6.12
CA GLU A 323 -21.18 -12.18 6.07
C GLU A 323 -21.05 -11.53 7.44
N CYS A 324 -22.09 -11.60 8.28
CA CYS A 324 -22.05 -11.14 9.67
C CYS A 324 -20.98 -11.89 10.48
N ALA A 325 -20.89 -13.21 10.33
CA ALA A 325 -19.86 -14.03 10.97
C ALA A 325 -18.45 -13.67 10.46
N ALA A 326 -18.28 -13.48 9.15
CA ALA A 326 -17.00 -13.08 8.55
C ALA A 326 -16.54 -11.68 9.01
N LEU A 327 -17.47 -10.74 9.24
CA LEU A 327 -17.20 -9.41 9.81
C LEU A 327 -17.12 -9.39 11.35
N ALA A 328 -17.45 -10.48 12.02
CA ALA A 328 -17.63 -10.58 13.47
C ALA A 328 -18.61 -9.52 14.04
N VAL A 329 -19.74 -9.30 13.37
CA VAL A 329 -20.79 -8.35 13.78
C VAL A 329 -22.15 -9.02 13.99
N ASP A 330 -22.87 -8.54 15.00
CA ASP A 330 -24.24 -8.98 15.31
C ASP A 330 -25.29 -8.00 14.76
N ALA A 331 -26.57 -8.36 14.85
CA ALA A 331 -27.67 -7.43 14.57
C ALA A 331 -27.53 -6.12 15.36
N GLY A 332 -27.72 -4.98 14.70
CA GLY A 332 -27.61 -3.66 15.34
C GLY A 332 -26.18 -3.11 15.44
N ASN A 333 -25.15 -3.87 15.08
CA ASN A 333 -23.77 -3.38 15.10
C ASN A 333 -23.51 -2.39 13.94
N PRO A 334 -22.71 -1.34 14.15
CA PRO A 334 -22.30 -0.44 13.07
C PRO A 334 -21.22 -1.08 12.18
N VAL A 335 -21.36 -0.87 10.87
CA VAL A 335 -20.38 -1.19 9.83
C VAL A 335 -20.11 0.05 8.99
N ARG A 336 -18.92 0.16 8.40
CA ARG A 336 -18.61 1.18 7.38
C ARG A 336 -18.67 0.53 6.00
N VAL A 337 -19.30 1.23 5.05
CA VAL A 337 -19.58 0.75 3.69
C VAL A 337 -19.07 1.75 2.66
N ALA A 338 -18.41 1.28 1.60
CA ALA A 338 -17.98 2.07 0.46
C ALA A 338 -18.13 1.30 -0.85
N THR A 339 -18.37 1.99 -1.96
CA THR A 339 -18.35 1.38 -3.30
C THR A 339 -16.95 0.86 -3.64
N LEU A 340 -16.82 -0.40 -4.06
CA LEU A 340 -15.52 -1.05 -4.31
C LEU A 340 -14.75 -0.44 -5.50
N LYS A 341 -15.48 0.18 -6.42
CA LYS A 341 -14.98 0.97 -7.55
C LYS A 341 -15.59 2.36 -7.47
N PRO A 342 -14.92 3.41 -7.98
CA PRO A 342 -15.59 4.67 -8.29
C PRO A 342 -16.84 4.41 -9.14
N GLY A 343 -17.90 5.18 -8.90
CA GLY A 343 -19.03 5.20 -9.83
C GLY A 343 -18.57 5.66 -11.21
N ASN A 344 -19.30 5.30 -12.27
CA ASN A 344 -19.16 5.98 -13.55
C ASN A 344 -19.68 7.42 -13.37
N ILE A 345 -18.81 8.32 -12.91
CA ILE A 345 -18.97 9.74 -13.20
C ILE A 345 -18.81 9.83 -14.70
N ALA A 346 -19.93 9.85 -15.40
CA ALA A 346 -19.98 10.34 -16.77
C ALA A 346 -19.57 11.82 -16.67
N HIS A 347 -18.28 12.09 -16.83
CA HIS A 347 -17.80 13.43 -17.10
C HIS A 347 -18.57 13.91 -18.33
N GLY A 348 -19.48 14.87 -18.12
CA GLY A 348 -20.28 15.43 -19.19
C GLY A 348 -19.34 15.87 -20.30
N GLN A 349 -19.60 15.41 -21.52
CA GLN A 349 -18.88 15.94 -22.67
C GLN A 349 -19.07 17.46 -22.68
N PRO A 350 -18.01 18.25 -22.83
CA PRO A 350 -18.17 19.69 -23.03
C PRO A 350 -18.96 19.88 -24.34
N THR A 351 -20.09 20.58 -24.24
CA THR A 351 -20.84 21.15 -25.37
C THR A 351 -20.12 22.36 -25.93
#